data_AF-A0A9D2GQ99-F1
#
_entry.id   AF-A0A9D2GQ99-F1
#
_cell.length_a   1.000
_cell.length_b   1.000
_cell.length_c   1.000
_cell.angle_alpha   90.00
_cell.angle_beta   90.00
_cell.angle_gamma   90.00
#
_symmetry.space_group_name_H-M   'P 1'
#
loop_
_entity.id
_entity.type
_entity.pdbx_description
1 polymer ?
#
loop_
_entity_poly.entity_id
_entity_poly.type
_entity_poly.pdbx_seq_one_letter_code
_entity_poly.pdbx_strand_id
1 'polypeptide(L)'
;DNGGDSHRPTLLAERKYGASWDVPGGGSYMARMYSDAGADYIFSGNTSASNVNMSFESVLSKGIDADIWVLKYWSPQPMTYGSLEAEYRLYSEFRAFRQQHIFGCNTYSSTYYDDIVLHPAWILEDLAAVFHPDLFPGREPRYFKPL
;
A
#
# COMPACT_ATOMS: atom_id res chain seq x y z
N ASP A 1 -25.19 5.33 -23.00
CA ASP A 1 -23.91 4.64 -23.12
C ASP A 1 -22.83 5.62 -22.67
N ASN A 2 -22.45 5.56 -21.39
CA ASN A 2 -21.35 6.32 -20.80
C ASN A 2 -20.58 5.31 -19.96
N GLY A 3 -19.50 4.78 -20.55
CA GLY A 3 -18.63 3.79 -19.93
C GLY A 3 -18.12 4.29 -18.58
N GLY A 4 -18.21 3.43 -17.57
CA GLY A 4 -17.63 3.69 -16.26
C GLY A 4 -16.11 3.77 -16.38
N ASP A 5 -15.57 4.97 -16.29
CA ASP A 5 -14.17 5.15 -15.93
C ASP A 5 -14.01 4.60 -14.51
N SER A 6 -13.48 3.38 -14.38
CA SER A 6 -13.12 2.82 -13.08
C SER A 6 -12.04 3.72 -12.47
N HIS A 7 -12.41 4.56 -11.51
CA HIS A 7 -11.49 5.46 -10.81
C HIS A 7 -10.36 4.63 -10.17
N ARG A 8 -9.11 4.88 -10.58
CA ARG A 8 -7.94 4.21 -10.03
C ARG A 8 -7.43 5.02 -8.84
N PRO A 9 -7.54 4.54 -7.60
CA PRO A 9 -7.09 5.30 -6.44
C PRO A 9 -5.57 5.47 -6.48
N THR A 10 -5.10 6.63 -6.04
CA THR A 10 -3.66 6.88 -5.88
C THR A 10 -3.13 6.10 -4.68
N LEU A 11 -1.97 5.46 -4.85
CA LEU A 11 -1.42 4.51 -3.88
C LEU A 11 -0.06 4.95 -3.35
N LEU A 12 0.05 5.07 -2.03
CA LEU A 12 1.29 5.09 -1.28
C LEU A 12 1.64 3.68 -0.77
N ALA A 13 2.89 3.28 -0.89
CA ALA A 13 3.35 1.95 -0.48
C ALA A 13 4.51 2.04 0.53
N GLU A 14 4.57 1.04 1.41
CA GLU A 14 5.57 0.87 2.47
C GLU A 14 5.54 1.99 3.50
N ARG A 15 6.47 1.97 4.45
CA ARG A 15 6.65 3.01 5.46
C ARG A 15 8.14 3.23 5.70
N LYS A 16 8.49 4.35 6.33
CA LYS A 16 9.87 4.64 6.73
C LYS A 16 10.42 3.53 7.62
N TYR A 17 11.63 3.06 7.33
CA TYR A 17 12.41 2.14 8.15
C TYR A 17 13.78 2.76 8.44
N GLY A 18 14.08 3.00 9.71
CA GLY A 18 15.29 3.74 10.09
C GLY A 18 15.25 5.17 9.53
N ALA A 19 16.21 5.54 8.70
CA ALA A 19 16.33 6.89 8.13
C ALA A 19 15.66 7.06 6.74
N SER A 20 15.35 5.96 6.04
CA SER A 20 14.83 5.99 4.67
C SER A 20 13.44 5.38 4.57
N TRP A 21 12.73 5.73 3.51
CA TRP A 21 11.52 5.06 3.08
C TRP A 21 11.85 4.25 1.83
N ASP A 22 11.98 2.94 2.00
CA ASP A 22 12.27 2.04 0.89
C ASP A 22 10.97 1.72 0.15
N VAL A 23 10.85 2.19 -1.10
CA VAL A 23 9.63 2.05 -1.89
C VAL A 23 9.89 1.20 -3.14
N PRO A 24 8.92 0.41 -3.63
CA PRO A 24 9.06 -0.28 -4.89
C PRO A 24 9.38 0.67 -6.05
N GLY A 25 10.40 0.36 -6.86
CA GLY A 25 10.62 1.08 -8.11
C GLY A 25 9.44 0.90 -9.07
N GLY A 26 9.16 1.87 -9.93
CA GLY A 26 8.02 1.81 -10.86
C GLY A 26 8.13 0.71 -11.92
N GLY A 27 9.34 0.23 -12.21
CA GLY A 27 9.60 -0.95 -13.04
C GLY A 27 9.61 -2.28 -12.28
N SER A 28 9.35 -2.26 -10.97
CA SER A 28 9.40 -3.47 -10.13
C SER A 28 8.17 -4.35 -10.28
N TYR A 29 8.32 -5.61 -9.85
CA TYR A 29 7.22 -6.56 -9.76
C TYR A 29 6.04 -6.03 -8.95
N MET A 30 6.30 -5.39 -7.80
CA MET A 30 5.24 -4.82 -6.97
C MET A 30 4.53 -3.65 -7.63
N ALA A 31 5.24 -2.77 -8.33
CA ALA A 31 4.61 -1.67 -9.07
C ALA A 31 3.68 -2.18 -10.18
N ARG A 32 4.07 -3.26 -10.87
CA ARG A 32 3.19 -3.96 -11.81
C ARG A 32 1.97 -4.55 -11.10
N MET A 33 2.18 -5.23 -9.97
CA MET A 33 1.08 -5.81 -9.18
C MET A 33 0.05 -4.75 -8.73
N TYR A 34 0.51 -3.57 -8.29
CA TYR A 34 -0.38 -2.45 -7.96
C TYR A 34 -1.15 -1.94 -9.18
N SER A 35 -0.48 -1.86 -10.34
CA SER A 35 -1.13 -1.46 -11.59
C SER A 35 -2.19 -2.48 -12.03
N ASP A 36 -1.90 -3.77 -11.95
CA ASP A 36 -2.83 -4.82 -12.33
C ASP A 36 -4.02 -4.90 -11.35
N ALA A 37 -3.80 -4.58 -10.07
CA ALA A 37 -4.84 -4.44 -9.04
C ALA A 37 -5.71 -3.18 -9.22
N GLY A 38 -5.37 -2.31 -10.16
CA GLY A 38 -6.18 -1.13 -10.48
C GLY A 38 -5.80 0.15 -9.73
N ALA A 39 -4.64 0.24 -9.09
CA ALA A 39 -4.18 1.47 -8.43
C ALA A 39 -3.27 2.34 -9.32
N ASP A 40 -3.20 3.63 -9.04
CA ASP A 40 -2.19 4.54 -9.59
C ASP A 40 -1.07 4.76 -8.56
N TYR A 41 0.03 4.04 -8.72
CA TYR A 41 1.15 4.09 -7.78
C TYR A 41 1.97 5.38 -7.95
N ILE A 42 2.14 6.16 -6.87
CA ILE A 42 2.75 7.51 -6.92
C ILE A 42 4.20 7.56 -7.42
N PHE A 43 4.89 6.41 -7.46
CA PHE A 43 6.26 6.28 -8.00
C PHE A 43 6.34 5.43 -9.28
N SER A 44 5.21 5.20 -9.97
CA SER A 44 5.15 4.43 -11.22
C SER A 44 6.07 4.96 -12.33
N GLY A 45 6.39 6.27 -12.33
CA GLY A 45 7.34 6.88 -13.26
C GLY A 45 8.83 6.55 -13.03
N ASN A 46 9.19 5.86 -11.94
CA ASN A 46 10.57 5.42 -11.69
C ASN A 46 10.88 4.13 -12.47
N THR A 47 11.97 4.08 -13.24
CA THR A 47 12.28 2.92 -14.11
C THR A 47 13.02 1.77 -13.41
N SER A 48 13.34 1.88 -12.11
CA SER A 48 14.01 0.84 -11.35
C SER A 48 13.15 -0.41 -11.21
N ALA A 49 13.76 -1.59 -11.44
CA ALA A 49 13.15 -2.89 -11.16
C ALA A 49 13.27 -3.32 -9.69
N SER A 50 14.09 -2.61 -8.91
CA SER A 50 14.31 -2.85 -7.48
C SER A 50 13.73 -1.72 -6.64
N ASN A 51 13.68 -1.90 -5.32
CA ASN A 51 13.28 -0.83 -4.42
C ASN A 51 14.28 0.34 -4.47
N VAL A 52 13.76 1.52 -4.12
CA VAL A 52 14.49 2.78 -4.12
C VAL A 52 14.34 3.43 -2.76
N ASN A 53 15.47 3.76 -2.14
CA ASN A 53 15.48 4.53 -0.90
C ASN A 53 15.10 5.98 -1.19
N MET A 54 14.01 6.43 -0.58
CA MET A 54 13.55 7.82 -0.65
C MET A 54 13.71 8.51 0.71
N SER A 55 13.93 9.82 0.69
CA SER A 55 13.77 10.65 1.89
C SER A 55 12.29 10.75 2.26
N PHE A 56 11.99 11.01 3.54
CA PHE A 56 10.61 11.23 3.97
C PHE A 56 9.97 12.40 3.23
N GLU A 57 10.71 13.49 3.05
CA GLU A 57 10.27 14.70 2.37
C GLU A 57 9.91 14.43 0.91
N SER A 58 10.69 13.60 0.22
CA SER A 58 10.38 13.16 -1.14
C SER A 58 9.08 12.37 -1.19
N VAL A 59 8.84 11.46 -0.23
CA VAL A 59 7.59 10.70 -0.15
C VAL A 59 6.42 11.59 0.19
N LEU A 60 6.55 12.46 1.20
CA LEU A 60 5.52 13.41 1.59
C LEU A 60 5.12 14.29 0.39
N SER A 61 6.08 14.85 -0.35
CA SER A 61 5.81 15.73 -1.49
C SER A 61 4.95 15.10 -2.59
N LYS A 62 5.01 13.77 -2.77
CA LYS A 62 4.25 13.04 -3.79
C LYS A 62 3.03 12.29 -3.24
N GLY A 63 3.11 11.87 -1.99
CA GLY A 63 2.13 10.97 -1.38
C GLY A 63 1.17 11.64 -0.41
N ILE A 64 1.34 12.92 -0.07
CA ILE A 64 0.52 13.62 0.94
C ILE A 64 -0.98 13.50 0.66
N ASP A 65 -1.37 13.50 -0.62
CA ASP A 65 -2.77 13.44 -1.07
C ASP A 65 -3.20 12.04 -1.54
N ALA A 66 -2.36 11.01 -1.36
CA ALA A 66 -2.68 9.65 -1.78
C ALA A 66 -3.98 9.16 -1.13
N ASP A 67 -4.83 8.50 -1.93
CA ASP A 67 -6.15 8.02 -1.49
C ASP A 67 -6.02 6.81 -0.55
N ILE A 68 -5.04 5.93 -0.82
CA ILE A 68 -4.81 4.69 -0.09
C ILE A 68 -3.33 4.57 0.28
N TRP A 69 -3.06 4.02 1.46
CA TRP A 69 -1.73 3.65 1.90
C TRP A 69 -1.67 2.17 2.30
N VAL A 70 -0.84 1.38 1.60
CA VAL A 70 -0.56 -0.02 1.97
C VAL A 70 0.82 -0.17 2.59
N LEU A 71 0.93 -0.93 3.67
CA LEU A 71 2.21 -1.19 4.33
C LEU A 71 2.30 -2.62 4.85
N LYS A 72 3.54 -3.11 4.99
CA LYS A 72 3.85 -4.35 5.68
C LYS A 72 4.48 -4.04 7.04
N TYR A 73 4.14 -4.84 8.03
CA TYR A 73 4.75 -4.77 9.35
C TYR A 73 4.89 -6.17 9.95
N TRP A 74 5.73 -6.28 10.98
CA TRP A 74 5.95 -7.52 11.72
C TRP A 74 5.73 -7.24 13.20
N SER A 75 4.61 -7.72 13.75
CA SER A 75 4.29 -7.52 15.16
C SER A 75 3.35 -8.60 15.69
N PRO A 76 3.52 -9.06 16.95
CA PRO A 76 2.55 -9.95 17.58
C PRO A 76 1.19 -9.28 17.82
N GLN A 77 1.15 -7.94 17.84
CA GLN A 77 -0.08 -7.15 17.98
C GLN A 77 -0.40 -6.42 16.67
N PRO A 78 -1.69 -6.28 16.29
CA PRO A 78 -2.09 -5.45 15.16
C PRO A 78 -1.59 -4.02 15.31
N MET A 79 -1.13 -3.45 14.21
CA MET A 79 -0.77 -2.04 14.14
C MET A 79 -2.05 -1.22 14.16
N THR A 80 -2.01 -0.08 14.84
CA THR A 80 -3.11 0.90 14.91
C THR A 80 -2.64 2.26 14.45
N TYR A 81 -3.57 3.16 14.11
CA TYR A 81 -3.25 4.56 13.81
C TYR A 81 -2.42 5.24 14.92
N GLY A 82 -2.75 5.00 16.19
CA GLY A 82 -1.99 5.55 17.32
C GLY A 82 -0.57 5.01 17.40
N SER A 83 -0.36 3.72 17.12
CA SER A 83 1.00 3.15 17.08
C SER A 83 1.81 3.68 15.88
N LEU A 84 1.16 3.89 14.73
CA LEU A 84 1.81 4.42 13.53
C LEU A 84 2.22 5.89 13.74
N GLU A 85 1.34 6.72 14.32
CA GLU A 85 1.68 8.10 14.68
C GLU A 85 2.80 8.18 15.73
N ALA A 86 2.81 7.26 16.70
CA ALA A 86 3.86 7.18 17.71
C ALA A 86 5.23 6.82 17.12
N GLU A 87 5.27 6.02 16.04
CA GLU A 87 6.52 5.73 15.31
C GLU A 87 7.05 6.98 14.58
N TYR A 88 6.16 7.72 13.92
CA TYR A 88 6.54 8.96 13.26
C TYR A 88 5.36 9.92 13.12
N ARG A 89 5.40 11.01 13.89
CA ARG A 89 4.30 11.98 14.00
C ARG A 89 3.84 12.53 12.65
N LEU A 90 4.75 12.76 11.69
CA LEU A 90 4.38 13.32 10.38
C LEU A 90 3.59 12.35 9.50
N TYR A 91 3.39 11.10 9.91
CA TYR A 91 2.46 10.21 9.21
C TYR A 91 1.00 10.70 9.27
N SER A 92 0.63 11.50 10.27
CA SER A 92 -0.72 12.08 10.33
C SER A 92 -0.97 13.20 9.31
N GLU A 93 0.06 13.62 8.57
CA GLU A 93 -0.06 14.58 7.47
C GLU A 93 -0.58 13.97 6.17
N PHE A 94 -0.52 12.64 6.03
CA PHE A 94 -1.05 11.95 4.84
C PHE A 94 -2.58 11.92 4.86
N ARG A 95 -3.20 12.20 3.71
CA ARG A 95 -4.65 12.09 3.53
C ARG A 95 -5.16 10.70 3.88
N ALA A 96 -4.49 9.63 3.43
CA ALA A 96 -4.84 8.25 3.78
C ALA A 96 -4.85 8.01 5.30
N PHE A 97 -3.96 8.66 6.07
CA PHE A 97 -4.01 8.59 7.53
C PHE A 97 -5.25 9.29 8.09
N ARG A 98 -5.47 10.55 7.68
CA ARG A 98 -6.62 11.35 8.16
C ARG A 98 -7.98 10.76 7.79
N GLN A 99 -8.07 10.08 6.66
CA GLN A 99 -9.29 9.42 6.16
C GLN A 99 -9.41 7.96 6.61
N GLN A 100 -8.45 7.46 7.40
CA GLN A 100 -8.40 6.08 7.86
C GLN A 100 -8.41 5.03 6.73
N HIS A 101 -7.70 5.31 5.64
CA HIS A 101 -7.52 4.44 4.48
C HIS A 101 -6.10 3.84 4.43
N ILE A 102 -5.64 3.32 5.58
CA ILE A 102 -4.38 2.57 5.69
C ILE A 102 -4.67 1.09 5.86
N PHE A 103 -4.03 0.27 5.03
CA PHE A 103 -4.14 -1.18 5.07
C PHE A 103 -2.78 -1.81 5.36
N GLY A 104 -2.75 -2.59 6.43
CA GLY A 104 -1.55 -3.26 6.92
C GLY A 104 -1.57 -4.75 6.65
N CYS A 105 -0.46 -5.27 6.13
CA CYS A 105 -0.18 -6.70 6.12
C CYS A 105 0.76 -7.06 7.27
N ASN A 106 0.22 -7.75 8.28
CA ASN A 106 1.01 -8.29 9.38
C ASN A 106 1.71 -9.57 8.94
N THR A 107 2.99 -9.46 8.63
CA THR A 107 3.81 -10.60 8.21
C THR A 107 4.09 -11.58 9.35
N TYR A 108 3.87 -11.19 10.62
CA TYR A 108 3.97 -12.08 11.79
C TYR A 108 3.00 -13.27 11.72
N SER A 109 1.79 -13.02 11.24
CA SER A 109 0.69 -13.99 11.25
C SER A 109 0.19 -14.37 9.85
N SER A 110 0.75 -13.78 8.79
CA SER A 110 0.35 -14.06 7.40
C SER A 110 1.45 -14.76 6.62
N THR A 111 1.05 -15.56 5.64
CA THR A 111 1.92 -16.29 4.70
C THR A 111 2.34 -15.43 3.50
N TYR A 112 2.31 -14.09 3.61
CA TYR A 112 2.49 -13.16 2.49
C TYR A 112 3.74 -13.46 1.64
N TYR A 113 4.89 -13.70 2.28
CA TYR A 113 6.16 -13.90 1.56
C TYR A 113 6.23 -15.24 0.82
N ASP A 114 5.55 -16.27 1.31
CA ASP A 114 5.45 -17.55 0.60
C ASP A 114 4.43 -17.43 -0.55
N ASP A 115 3.27 -16.84 -0.27
CA ASP A 115 2.16 -16.77 -1.21
C ASP A 115 2.37 -15.76 -2.33
N ILE A 116 3.15 -14.70 -2.14
CA ILE A 116 3.46 -13.80 -3.25
C ILE A 116 4.27 -14.50 -4.35
N VAL A 117 5.05 -15.53 -3.99
CA VAL A 117 5.82 -16.34 -4.94
C VAL A 117 4.97 -17.49 -5.48
N LEU A 118 4.27 -18.20 -4.60
CA LEU A 118 3.53 -19.43 -4.95
C LEU A 118 2.15 -19.16 -5.54
N HIS A 119 1.48 -18.10 -5.09
CA HIS A 119 0.09 -17.78 -5.37
C HIS A 119 -0.12 -16.27 -5.61
N PRO A 120 0.60 -15.64 -6.56
CA PRO A 120 0.56 -14.18 -6.76
C PRO A 120 -0.84 -13.63 -7.06
N ALA A 121 -1.71 -14.46 -7.66
CA ALA A 121 -3.12 -14.12 -7.89
C ALA A 121 -3.88 -13.81 -6.59
N TRP A 122 -3.54 -14.46 -5.47
CA TRP A 122 -4.20 -14.19 -4.18
C TRP A 122 -3.84 -12.80 -3.67
N ILE A 123 -2.58 -12.38 -3.80
CA ILE A 123 -2.14 -11.03 -3.42
C ILE A 123 -2.78 -9.98 -4.34
N LEU A 124 -2.83 -10.26 -5.64
CA LEU A 124 -3.48 -9.40 -6.63
C LEU A 124 -4.97 -9.17 -6.32
N GLU A 125 -5.72 -10.24 -6.06
CA GLU A 125 -7.13 -10.14 -5.69
C GLU A 125 -7.33 -9.39 -4.37
N ASP A 126 -6.42 -9.58 -3.40
CA ASP A 126 -6.48 -8.89 -2.10
C ASP A 126 -6.31 -7.38 -2.27
N LEU A 127 -5.30 -6.98 -3.05
CA LEU A 127 -5.03 -5.59 -3.37
C LEU A 127 -6.17 -4.98 -4.19
N ALA A 128 -6.72 -5.70 -5.16
CA ALA A 128 -7.87 -5.24 -5.94
C ALA A 128 -9.10 -5.00 -5.06
N ALA A 129 -9.34 -5.87 -4.06
CA ALA A 129 -10.43 -5.68 -3.10
C ALA A 129 -10.20 -4.48 -2.17
N VAL A 130 -8.95 -4.23 -1.76
CA VAL A 130 -8.58 -3.04 -0.99
C VAL A 130 -8.75 -1.75 -1.81
N PHE A 131 -8.38 -1.78 -3.10
CA PHE A 131 -8.43 -0.60 -3.96
C PHE A 131 -9.83 -0.30 -4.49
N HIS A 132 -10.67 -1.31 -4.66
CA HIS A 132 -12.00 -1.20 -5.28
C HIS A 132 -13.07 -1.94 -4.46
N PRO A 133 -13.35 -1.54 -3.21
CA PRO A 133 -14.27 -2.28 -2.33
C PRO A 133 -15.69 -2.43 -2.92
N ASP A 134 -16.14 -1.46 -3.72
CA ASP A 134 -17.44 -1.49 -4.39
C ASP A 134 -17.56 -2.64 -5.41
N LEU A 135 -16.44 -3.10 -5.98
CA LEU A 135 -16.39 -4.24 -6.90
C LEU A 135 -16.31 -5.59 -6.18
N PHE A 136 -16.00 -5.58 -4.88
CA PHE A 136 -15.82 -6.77 -4.05
C PHE A 136 -16.65 -6.70 -2.76
N PRO A 137 -17.98 -6.51 -2.85
CA PRO A 137 -18.82 -6.29 -1.67
C PRO A 137 -18.76 -7.49 -0.71
N GLY A 138 -18.48 -7.21 0.57
CA GLY A 138 -18.41 -8.22 1.63
C GLY A 138 -17.16 -9.11 1.60
N ARG A 139 -16.18 -8.82 0.73
CA ARG A 139 -14.90 -9.53 0.74
C ARG A 139 -14.01 -8.98 1.84
N GLU A 140 -13.60 -9.85 2.75
CA GLU A 140 -12.57 -9.58 3.75
C GLU A 140 -11.18 -9.89 3.16
N PRO A 141 -10.26 -8.92 3.10
CA PRO A 141 -8.90 -9.17 2.65
C PRO A 141 -8.15 -10.17 3.56
N ARG A 142 -7.44 -11.11 2.92
CA ARG A 142 -6.59 -12.11 3.57
C ARG A 142 -5.33 -11.47 4.15
N TYR A 143 -4.68 -10.56 3.42
CA TYR A 143 -3.35 -10.04 3.77
C TYR A 143 -3.40 -8.59 4.24
N PHE A 144 -4.00 -7.69 3.46
CA PHE A 144 -4.01 -6.25 3.71
C PHE A 144 -5.31 -5.82 4.39
N LYS A 145 -5.28 -5.72 5.72
CA LYS A 145 -6.45 -5.37 6.54
C LYS A 145 -6.40 -3.91 6.98
N PRO A 146 -7.55 -3.25 7.22
CA PRO A 146 -7.57 -1.94 7.87
C PRO A 146 -6.80 -1.96 9.20
N LEU A 147 -6.07 -0.87 9.50
CA LEU A 147 -5.39 -0.66 10.79
C LEU A 147 -6.35 -0.37 11.95
#